data_AF-A0A2K8KRY7-F1
#
_entry.id   AF-A0A2K8KRY7-F1
#
_cell.length_a   1.000
_cell.length_b   1.000
_cell.length_c   1.000
_cell.angle_alpha   90.00
_cell.angle_beta   90.00
_cell.angle_gamma   90.00
#
_symmetry.space_group_name_H-M   'P 1'
#
loop_
_entity.id
_entity.type
_entity.pdbx_description
1 polymer ?
#
loop_
_entity_poly.entity_id
_entity_poly.type
_entity_poly.pdbx_seq_one_letter_code
_entity_poly.pdbx_strand_id
1 'polypeptide(L)'
;MLLILGMIGVTWGVRAAPFVLSNLVLPEPLLKFLNVVPAAVLAALVAEPILAPSVNLDSVVQPELLAAIICLLLGLMRAPMLVTVIVGMGSFWLLRLWLL
;
A
#
# COMPACT_ATOMS: atom_id res chain seq x y z
N MET A 1 -12.78 13.64 23.65
CA MET A 1 -11.56 14.40 24.01
C MET A 1 -10.35 13.49 24.26
N LEU A 2 -10.46 12.49 25.14
CA LEU A 2 -9.32 11.64 25.56
C LEU A 2 -8.64 10.86 24.40
N LEU A 3 -9.42 10.33 23.44
CA LEU A 3 -8.88 9.64 22.26
C LEU A 3 -8.07 10.56 21.33
N ILE A 4 -8.47 11.82 21.19
CA ILE A 4 -7.79 12.79 20.33
C ILE A 4 -6.45 13.17 20.97
N LEU A 5 -6.43 13.43 22.28
CA LEU A 5 -5.20 13.65 23.04
C LEU A 5 -4.26 12.44 22.99
N GLY A 6 -4.81 11.22 23.10
CA GLY A 6 -4.04 9.98 22.94
C GLY A 6 -3.40 9.83 21.56
N MET A 7 -4.15 10.09 20.48
CA MET A 7 -3.61 10.04 19.12
C MET A 7 -2.57 11.13 18.85
N ILE A 8 -2.75 12.33 19.39
CA ILE A 8 -1.75 13.40 19.29
C ILE A 8 -0.45 12.94 19.95
N GLY A 9 -0.52 12.39 21.17
CA GLY A 9 0.66 11.88 21.87
C GLY A 9 1.38 10.75 21.12
N VAL A 10 0.63 9.77 20.61
CA VAL A 10 1.20 8.63 19.87
C VAL A 10 1.79 9.07 18.53
N THR A 11 1.08 9.91 17.76
CA THR A 11 1.53 10.33 16.42
C THR A 11 2.74 11.23 16.49
N TRP A 12 2.76 12.18 17.42
CA TRP A 12 3.92 13.03 17.66
C TRP A 12 5.08 12.23 18.25
N GLY A 13 4.82 11.32 19.20
CA GLY A 13 5.86 10.48 19.80
C GLY A 13 6.59 9.62 18.76
N VAL A 14 5.83 8.93 17.90
CA VAL A 14 6.40 8.09 16.83
C VAL A 14 7.14 8.93 15.77
N ARG A 15 6.63 10.12 15.42
CA ARG A 15 7.30 11.03 14.45
C ARG A 15 8.50 11.77 15.02
N ALA A 16 8.51 12.05 16.32
CA ALA A 16 9.63 12.68 17.01
C ALA A 16 10.76 11.68 17.33
N ALA A 17 10.45 10.39 17.41
CA ALA A 17 11.43 9.34 17.63
C ALA A 17 12.66 9.44 16.69
N PRO A 18 12.53 9.51 15.35
CA PRO A 18 13.70 9.66 14.47
C PRO A 18 14.47 10.98 14.64
N PHE A 19 13.82 12.05 15.11
CA PHE A 19 14.48 13.34 15.39
C PHE A 19 15.27 13.33 16.71
N VAL A 20 14.83 12.55 17.70
CA VAL A 20 15.54 12.39 18.98
C VAL A 20 16.64 11.32 18.86
N LEU A 21 16.36 10.25 18.10
CA LEU A 21 17.31 9.19 17.76
C LEU A 21 18.27 9.57 16.63
N SER A 22 18.22 10.79 16.07
CA SER A 22 19.19 11.24 15.06
C SER A 22 20.62 11.33 15.59
N ASN A 23 20.79 11.37 16.92
CA ASN A 23 22.10 11.25 17.59
C ASN A 23 22.52 9.79 17.86
N LEU A 24 21.62 8.82 17.70
CA LEU A 24 21.93 7.39 17.74
C LEU A 24 22.30 6.96 16.32
N VAL A 25 23.56 6.60 16.11
CA VAL A 25 24.01 5.96 14.87
C VAL A 25 23.29 4.61 14.75
N LEU A 26 22.16 4.59 14.03
CA LEU A 26 21.47 3.35 13.73
C LEU A 26 22.41 2.47 12.89
N PRO A 27 22.62 1.20 13.26
CA PRO A 27 23.47 0.31 12.48
C PRO A 27 22.90 0.15 11.07
N GLU A 28 23.77 0.20 10.05
CA GLU A 28 23.39 0.06 8.63
C GLU A 28 22.36 -1.04 8.31
N PRO A 29 22.43 -2.27 8.88
CA PRO A 29 21.43 -3.30 8.60
C PRO A 29 20.03 -2.85 9.01
N LEU A 30 19.86 -2.17 10.15
CA LEU A 30 18.55 -1.75 10.63
C LEU A 30 17.95 -0.65 9.74
N LEU A 31 18.76 0.30 9.28
CA LEU A 31 18.32 1.31 8.31
C LEU A 31 17.91 0.67 6.97
N LYS A 32 18.65 -0.33 6.48
CA LYS A 32 18.28 -1.07 5.27
C LYS A 32 16.96 -1.83 5.44
N PHE A 33 16.75 -2.49 6.59
CA PHE A 33 15.48 -3.15 6.90
C PHE A 33 14.31 -2.16 6.98
N LEU A 34 14.47 -1.05 7.69
CA LEU A 34 13.43 -0.04 7.83
C LEU A 34 13.04 0.62 6.49
N ASN A 35 13.95 0.72 5.53
CA ASN A 35 13.62 1.21 4.18
C ASN A 35 12.74 0.26 3.36
N VAL A 36 12.77 -1.05 3.65
CA VAL A 36 11.93 -2.05 2.97
C VAL A 36 10.53 -2.14 3.59
N VAL A 37 10.39 -1.81 4.88
CA VAL A 37 9.12 -1.87 5.61
C VAL A 37 8.01 -1.05 4.93
N PRO A 38 8.19 0.24 4.56
CA PRO A 38 7.15 1.02 3.88
C PRO A 38 6.65 0.36 2.60
N ALA A 39 7.55 -0.18 1.77
CA ALA A 39 7.18 -0.84 0.53
C ALA A 39 6.39 -2.14 0.79
N ALA A 40 6.81 -2.93 1.78
CA ALA A 40 6.14 -4.17 2.17
C ALA A 40 4.73 -3.90 2.74
N VAL A 41 4.59 -2.87 3.58
CA VAL A 41 3.30 -2.48 4.15
C VAL A 41 2.34 -1.98 3.06
N LEU A 42 2.83 -1.15 2.12
CA LEU A 42 2.03 -0.71 0.97
C LEU A 42 1.58 -1.90 0.11
N ALA A 43 2.47 -2.86 -0.13
CA ALA A 43 2.13 -4.08 -0.87
C ALA A 43 1.05 -4.90 -0.16
N ALA A 44 1.16 -5.09 1.16
CA ALA A 44 0.15 -5.79 1.95
C ALA A 44 -1.19 -5.05 1.97
N LEU A 45 -1.17 -3.73 2.09
CA LEU A 45 -2.37 -2.89 2.12
C LEU A 45 -3.15 -2.92 0.80
N VAL A 46 -2.44 -3.10 -0.32
CA VAL A 46 -3.05 -3.30 -1.64
C VAL A 46 -3.48 -4.76 -1.85
N ALA A 47 -2.69 -5.73 -1.39
CA ALA A 47 -2.96 -7.15 -1.57
C ALA A 47 -4.18 -7.64 -0.78
N GLU A 48 -4.38 -7.13 0.43
CA GLU A 48 -5.47 -7.53 1.33
C GLU A 48 -6.87 -7.46 0.68
N PRO A 49 -7.32 -6.32 0.10
CA PRO A 49 -8.63 -6.24 -0.53
C PRO A 49 -8.79 -7.14 -1.76
N ILE A 50 -7.69 -7.62 -2.36
CA ILE A 50 -7.70 -8.52 -3.52
C ILE A 50 -7.81 -9.99 -3.08
N LEU A 51 -7.14 -10.36 -1.99
CA LEU A 51 -7.13 -11.73 -1.46
C LEU A 51 -8.27 -12.01 -0.47
N ALA A 52 -8.91 -10.97 0.08
CA ALA A 52 -9.98 -11.13 1.05
C ALA A 52 -11.18 -11.90 0.43
N PRO A 53 -11.70 -12.95 1.10
CA PRO A 53 -12.78 -13.80 0.60
C PRO A 53 -14.16 -13.12 0.53
N SER A 54 -14.23 -11.80 0.80
CA SER A 54 -15.43 -10.99 0.60
C SER A 54 -15.77 -10.77 -0.88
N VAL A 55 -14.85 -11.10 -1.79
CA VAL A 55 -15.15 -11.15 -3.22
C VAL A 55 -15.92 -12.45 -3.50
N ASN A 56 -17.14 -12.34 -4.01
CA ASN A 56 -18.04 -13.46 -4.28
C ASN A 56 -17.33 -14.60 -5.05
N LEU A 57 -17.10 -15.72 -4.37
CA LEU A 57 -16.39 -16.90 -4.89
C LEU A 57 -17.19 -17.67 -5.97
N ASP A 58 -18.41 -17.25 -6.28
CA ASP A 58 -19.30 -17.93 -7.23
C ASP A 58 -18.97 -17.61 -8.70
N SER A 59 -18.15 -16.59 -8.98
CA SER A 59 -17.68 -16.28 -10.34
C SER A 59 -16.19 -16.59 -10.49
N VAL A 60 -15.87 -17.56 -11.34
CA VAL A 60 -14.50 -18.03 -11.65
C VAL A 60 -13.61 -16.93 -12.26
N VAL A 61 -14.20 -15.81 -12.70
CA VAL A 61 -13.48 -14.65 -13.26
C VAL A 61 -13.97 -13.39 -12.54
N GLN A 62 -13.35 -13.10 -11.40
CA GLN A 62 -13.64 -11.87 -10.66
C GLN A 62 -12.85 -10.69 -11.26
N PRO A 63 -13.52 -9.58 -11.61
CA PRO A 63 -12.89 -8.43 -12.26
C PRO A 63 -11.85 -7.74 -11.37
N GLU A 64 -11.98 -7.83 -10.04
CA GLU A 64 -11.01 -7.32 -9.07
C GLU A 64 -9.67 -8.06 -9.15
N LEU A 65 -9.72 -9.38 -9.35
CA LEU A 65 -8.52 -10.20 -9.54
C LEU A 65 -7.83 -9.88 -10.87
N LEU A 66 -8.60 -9.62 -11.93
CA LEU A 66 -8.05 -9.22 -13.23
C LEU A 66 -7.42 -7.81 -13.17
N ALA A 67 -8.05 -6.86 -12.48
CA ALA A 67 -7.50 -5.52 -12.23
C ALA A 67 -6.17 -5.60 -11.46
N ALA A 68 -6.12 -6.44 -10.42
CA ALA A 68 -4.92 -6.68 -9.62
C ALA A 68 -3.77 -7.24 -10.46
N ILE A 69 -4.04 -8.24 -11.30
CA ILE A 69 -3.04 -8.84 -12.19
C ILE A 69 -2.49 -7.80 -13.18
N ILE A 70 -3.34 -6.97 -13.77
CA ILE A 70 -2.92 -5.89 -14.69
C ILE A 70 -2.05 -4.87 -13.96
N CYS A 71 -2.45 -4.43 -12.76
CA CYS A 71 -1.67 -3.52 -11.92
C CYS A 71 -0.31 -4.11 -11.53
N LEU A 72 -0.27 -5.40 -11.17
CA LEU A 72 0.96 -6.11 -10.82
C LEU A 72 1.90 -6.21 -12.04
N LEU A 73 1.35 -6.54 -13.22
CA LEU A 73 2.12 -6.60 -14.47
C LEU A 73 2.75 -5.22 -14.80
N LEU A 74 1.97 -4.14 -14.69
CA LEU A 74 2.42 -2.79 -14.98
C LEU A 74 3.46 -2.29 -13.97
N GLY A 75 3.28 -2.62 -12.69
CA GLY A 75 4.25 -2.32 -11.64
C GLY A 75 5.59 -3.03 -11.84
N LEU A 76 5.57 -4.24 -12.41
CA LEU A 76 6.78 -5.01 -12.69
C LEU A 76 7.56 -4.45 -13.89
N MET A 77 6.89 -3.78 -14.83
CA MET A 77 7.51 -3.26 -16.06
C MET A 77 8.37 -1.99 -15.88
N ARG A 78 8.80 -1.64 -14.65
CA ARG A 78 9.63 -0.45 -14.37
C ARG A 78 9.05 0.84 -14.99
N ALA A 79 7.74 0.92 -15.17
CA ALA A 79 7.09 2.09 -15.71
C ALA A 79 7.21 3.27 -14.71
N PRO A 80 7.29 4.52 -15.19
CA PRO A 80 7.34 5.67 -14.31
C PRO A 80 6.10 5.67 -13.39
N MET A 81 6.28 5.95 -12.10
CA MET A 81 5.24 5.86 -11.05
C MET A 81 3.91 6.52 -11.45
N LEU A 82 3.98 7.62 -12.20
CA LEU A 82 2.80 8.33 -12.66
C LEU A 82 1.99 7.50 -13.68
N VAL A 83 2.67 6.81 -14.61
CA VAL A 83 2.03 5.94 -15.60
C VAL A 83 1.43 4.71 -14.94
N THR A 84 2.11 4.11 -13.95
CA THR A 84 1.54 2.96 -13.23
C THR A 84 0.26 3.33 -12.48
N VAL A 85 0.22 4.52 -11.86
CA VAL A 85 -0.97 5.00 -11.14
C VAL A 85 -2.10 5.34 -12.12
N ILE A 86 -1.83 6.05 -13.21
CA ILE A 86 -2.85 6.43 -14.19
C ILE A 86 -3.44 5.20 -14.87
N VAL A 87 -2.60 4.25 -15.29
CA VAL A 87 -3.09 3.03 -15.96
C VAL A 87 -3.80 2.11 -14.96
N GLY A 88 -3.32 2.02 -13.72
CA GLY A 88 -3.97 1.23 -12.67
C GLY A 88 -5.33 1.81 -12.23
N MET A 89 -5.41 3.12 -12.01
CA MET A 89 -6.70 3.78 -11.75
C MET A 89 -7.61 3.72 -12.97
N GLY A 90 -7.06 3.88 -14.17
CA GLY A 90 -7.81 3.81 -15.43
C GLY A 90 -8.40 2.42 -15.67
N SER A 91 -7.64 1.34 -15.44
CA SER A 91 -8.14 -0.03 -15.57
C SER A 91 -9.18 -0.34 -14.50
N PHE A 92 -8.96 0.07 -13.25
CA PHE A 92 -9.93 -0.09 -12.17
C PHE A 92 -11.25 0.63 -12.49
N TRP A 93 -11.17 1.88 -12.98
CA TRP A 93 -12.34 2.64 -13.39
C TRP A 93 -13.04 2.01 -14.59
N LEU A 94 -12.30 1.53 -15.60
CA LEU A 94 -12.90 0.88 -16.77
C LEU A 94 -13.63 -0.40 -16.35
N LEU A 95 -12.99 -1.23 -15.54
CA LEU A 95 -13.55 -2.49 -15.03
C LEU A 95 -14.77 -2.23 -14.14
N ARG A 96 -14.73 -1.20 -13.30
CA ARG A 96 -15.86 -0.79 -12.46
C ARG A 96 -17.01 -0.17 -13.24
N LEU A 97 -16.73 0.56 -14.32
CA LEU A 97 -17.74 1.17 -15.20
C LEU A 97 -18.41 0.13 -16.10
N TRP A 98 -17.68 -0.89 -16.56
CA TRP A 98 -18.22 -1.97 -17.39
C TRP A 98 -19.08 -2.97 -16.60
N LEU A 99 -18.95 -3.01 -15.28
CA LEU A 99 -19.70 -3.92 -14.39
C LEU A 99 -20.90 -3.28 -13.67
N LEU A 100 -21.20 -2.01 -13.97
CA LEU A 100 -22.35 -1.23 -13.51
C LEU A 100 -23.45 -1.21 -14.57
#